data_AF-A0A6I6ACZ1-F1
#
_entry.id   AF-A0A6I6ACZ1-F1
#
_cell.length_a   1.000
_cell.length_b   1.000
_cell.length_c   1.000
_cell.angle_alpha   90.00
_cell.angle_beta   90.00
_cell.angle_gamma   90.00
#
_symmetry.space_group_name_H-M   'P 1'
#
loop_
_entity.id
_entity.type
_entity.pdbx_description
1 polymer ?
#
loop_
_entity_poly.entity_id
_entity_poly.type
_entity_poly.pdbx_seq_one_letter_code
_entity_poly.pdbx_strand_id
1 'polypeptide(L)'
;MATEEVPYHITAVNDHLKVQLLPELNESAWDELESLGDTLLTEVKNQQSPSVIIDLTRLDFINSSLVAIVIQVWKLVDEQGGKTAILNTSEMVEEVLNISGLKKVWFITASEEEAVAHLSQAVKQERIERRRTFSMPILLGIVAVLSAVACFALYISDTLTLDPKIALGATISFSLAGLLLGATALKDRRKNLRILGVVVLISSLVLGGLGLFKLI
;
A
#
# COMPACT_ATOMS: atom_id res chain seq x y z
N MET A 1 -40.24 21.47 -3.02
CA MET A 1 -38.90 20.94 -3.34
C MET A 1 -38.65 19.84 -2.35
N ALA A 2 -39.03 18.61 -2.70
CA ALA A 2 -38.63 17.44 -1.92
C ALA A 2 -37.13 17.26 -2.19
N THR A 3 -36.30 17.31 -1.16
CA THR A 3 -34.95 16.77 -1.23
C THR A 3 -35.12 15.28 -1.51
N GLU A 4 -34.79 14.83 -2.72
CA GLU A 4 -34.66 13.39 -3.01
C GLU A 4 -33.66 12.83 -1.99
N GLU A 5 -34.16 12.03 -1.05
CA GLU A 5 -33.31 11.28 -0.15
C GLU A 5 -32.57 10.26 -1.01
N VAL A 6 -31.25 10.42 -1.06
CA VAL A 6 -30.39 9.57 -1.86
C VAL A 6 -30.44 8.16 -1.25
N PRO A 7 -30.64 7.08 -2.04
CA PRO A 7 -30.92 5.73 -1.53
C PRO A 7 -29.67 5.00 -0.99
N TYR A 8 -28.75 5.75 -0.39
CA TYR A 8 -27.56 5.25 0.29
C TYR A 8 -27.10 6.23 1.37
N HIS A 9 -26.35 5.73 2.34
CA HIS A 9 -25.74 6.55 3.39
C HIS A 9 -24.24 6.34 3.47
N ILE A 10 -23.50 7.42 3.36
CA ILE A 10 -22.05 7.43 3.57
C ILE A 10 -21.78 7.97 4.98
N THR A 11 -21.11 7.17 5.80
CA THR A 11 -20.76 7.53 7.19
C THR A 11 -19.31 7.18 7.46
N ALA A 12 -18.67 7.89 8.39
CA ALA A 12 -17.35 7.50 8.89
C ALA A 12 -17.54 6.62 10.14
N VAL A 13 -16.93 5.44 10.14
CA VAL A 13 -16.88 4.53 11.28
C VAL A 13 -15.42 4.30 11.64
N ASN A 14 -15.00 4.86 12.78
CA ASN A 14 -13.59 4.97 13.15
C ASN A 14 -12.78 5.68 12.04
N ASP A 15 -11.75 5.02 11.51
CA ASP A 15 -10.93 5.49 10.39
C ASP A 15 -11.37 4.91 9.03
N HIS A 16 -12.56 4.33 8.95
CA HIS A 16 -13.07 3.64 7.76
C HIS A 16 -14.32 4.34 7.19
N LEU A 17 -14.43 4.37 5.87
CA LEU A 17 -15.62 4.86 5.18
C LEU A 17 -16.66 3.74 5.13
N LYS A 18 -17.85 3.95 5.65
CA LYS A 18 -18.96 3.00 5.55
C LYS A 18 -20.01 3.51 4.56
N VAL A 19 -20.37 2.65 3.62
CA VAL A 19 -21.35 2.91 2.57
C VAL A 19 -22.50 1.94 2.76
N GLN A 20 -23.61 2.41 3.32
CA GLN A 20 -24.81 1.62 3.51
C GLN A 20 -25.72 1.75 2.29
N LEU A 21 -26.02 0.62 1.65
CA LEU A 21 -26.92 0.53 0.51
C LEU A 21 -28.35 0.26 1.02
N LEU A 22 -29.33 1.01 0.53
CA LEU A 22 -30.72 0.85 0.92
C LEU A 22 -31.52 0.04 -0.13
N PRO A 23 -32.63 -0.61 0.26
CA PRO A 23 -33.43 -1.45 -0.64
C PRO A 23 -33.89 -0.78 -1.92
N GLU A 24 -34.15 0.53 -1.87
CA GLU A 24 -34.61 1.34 -3.00
C GLU A 24 -33.64 1.27 -4.19
N LEU A 25 -32.34 1.04 -3.94
CA LEU A 25 -31.34 0.86 -4.99
C LEU A 25 -31.57 -0.38 -5.86
N ASN A 26 -32.34 -1.38 -5.40
CA ASN A 26 -32.70 -2.52 -6.24
C ASN A 26 -33.67 -2.12 -7.36
N GLU A 27 -34.41 -1.03 -7.18
CA GLU A 27 -35.40 -0.51 -8.15
C GLU A 27 -34.88 0.70 -8.92
N SER A 28 -33.77 1.31 -8.47
CA SER A 28 -33.10 2.44 -9.11
C SER A 28 -32.64 2.15 -10.54
N ALA A 29 -32.67 3.21 -11.37
CA ALA A 29 -32.09 3.19 -12.70
C ALA A 29 -30.55 3.11 -12.65
N TRP A 30 -29.94 2.62 -13.73
CA TRP A 30 -28.48 2.50 -13.84
C TRP A 30 -27.74 3.84 -13.69
N ASP A 31 -28.34 4.94 -14.13
CA ASP A 31 -27.72 6.27 -14.04
C ASP A 31 -27.59 6.74 -12.57
N GLU A 32 -28.56 6.38 -11.71
CA GLU A 32 -28.50 6.67 -10.27
C GLU A 32 -27.40 5.85 -9.58
N LEU A 33 -27.24 4.59 -10.02
CA LEU A 33 -26.20 3.70 -9.53
C LEU A 33 -24.79 4.15 -9.95
N GLU A 34 -24.63 4.71 -11.15
CA GLU A 34 -23.37 5.30 -11.61
C GLU A 34 -23.00 6.55 -10.79
N SER A 35 -24.00 7.38 -10.46
CA SER A 35 -23.79 8.57 -9.60
C SER A 35 -23.29 8.23 -8.18
N LEU A 36 -23.70 7.07 -7.63
CA LEU A 36 -23.15 6.53 -6.38
C LEU A 36 -21.67 6.19 -6.54
N GLY A 37 -21.30 5.54 -7.64
CA GLY A 37 -19.90 5.23 -7.97
C GLY A 37 -19.03 6.48 -8.01
N ASP A 38 -19.50 7.54 -8.69
CA ASP A 38 -18.79 8.81 -8.80
C ASP A 38 -18.68 9.57 -7.47
N THR A 39 -19.74 9.54 -6.66
CA THR A 39 -19.76 10.18 -5.33
C THR A 39 -18.78 9.47 -4.39
N LEU A 40 -18.84 8.14 -4.35
CA LEU A 40 -17.87 7.33 -3.60
C LEU A 40 -16.47 7.56 -4.09
N LEU A 41 -16.27 7.61 -5.40
CA LEU A 41 -14.96 7.91 -5.98
C LEU A 41 -14.46 9.27 -5.54
N THR A 42 -15.33 10.27 -5.41
CA THR A 42 -14.96 11.62 -4.94
C THR A 42 -14.55 11.61 -3.47
N GLU A 43 -15.31 10.93 -2.60
CA GLU A 43 -14.99 10.79 -1.18
C GLU A 43 -13.72 9.96 -0.95
N VAL A 44 -13.55 8.90 -1.74
CA VAL A 44 -12.43 7.96 -1.67
C VAL A 44 -11.15 8.54 -2.28
N LYS A 45 -11.21 9.27 -3.41
CA LYS A 45 -10.05 9.86 -4.11
C LYS A 45 -9.20 10.77 -3.24
N ASN A 46 -9.80 11.38 -2.22
CA ASN A 46 -9.08 12.26 -1.29
C ASN A 46 -8.22 11.48 -0.28
N GLN A 47 -8.33 10.15 -0.22
CA GLN A 47 -7.62 9.29 0.72
C GLN A 47 -6.67 8.33 -0.02
N GLN A 48 -5.40 8.25 0.42
CA GLN A 48 -4.46 7.25 -0.10
C GLN A 48 -4.63 5.93 0.65
N SER A 49 -4.85 4.83 -0.09
CA SER A 49 -5.14 3.50 0.46
C SER A 49 -6.42 3.48 1.32
N PRO A 50 -7.60 3.76 0.70
CA PRO A 50 -8.87 3.88 1.40
C PRO A 50 -9.32 2.55 2.00
N SER A 51 -9.88 2.59 3.20
CA SER A 51 -10.51 1.43 3.83
C SER A 51 -12.02 1.62 3.87
N VAL A 52 -12.76 0.75 3.18
CA VAL A 52 -14.19 0.91 2.94
C VAL A 52 -14.98 -0.30 3.46
N ILE A 53 -16.08 -0.04 4.16
CA ILE A 53 -17.10 -1.02 4.54
C ILE A 53 -18.29 -0.82 3.61
N ILE A 54 -18.66 -1.84 2.84
CA ILE A 54 -19.89 -1.84 2.06
C ILE A 54 -20.95 -2.57 2.89
N ASP A 55 -21.94 -1.82 3.36
CA ASP A 55 -22.97 -2.28 4.27
C ASP A 55 -24.26 -2.61 3.49
N LEU A 56 -24.56 -3.90 3.47
CA LEU A 56 -25.71 -4.53 2.82
C LEU A 56 -26.78 -4.95 3.83
N THR A 57 -26.64 -4.58 5.11
CA THR A 57 -27.53 -5.08 6.19
C THR A 57 -28.98 -4.65 6.07
N ARG A 58 -29.25 -3.59 5.29
CA ARG A 58 -30.61 -3.15 4.97
C ARG A 58 -31.25 -3.93 3.83
N LEU A 59 -30.48 -4.75 3.11
CA LEU A 59 -30.96 -5.49 1.95
C LEU A 59 -31.40 -6.90 2.35
N ASP A 60 -32.65 -7.23 2.06
CA ASP A 60 -33.14 -8.61 2.14
C ASP A 60 -32.78 -9.42 0.88
N PHE A 61 -32.58 -8.73 -0.24
CA PHE A 61 -32.20 -9.28 -1.53
C PHE A 61 -31.30 -8.31 -2.29
N ILE A 62 -30.41 -8.83 -3.14
CA ILE A 62 -29.54 -8.05 -4.02
C ILE A 62 -29.68 -8.55 -5.46
N ASN A 63 -30.01 -7.65 -6.39
CA ASN A 63 -30.09 -8.00 -7.81
C ASN A 63 -28.71 -7.94 -8.50
N SER A 64 -28.63 -8.37 -9.75
CA SER A 64 -27.38 -8.35 -10.53
C SER A 64 -26.81 -6.94 -10.72
N SER A 65 -27.67 -5.92 -10.80
CA SER A 65 -27.25 -4.53 -10.98
C SER A 65 -26.51 -4.01 -9.75
N LEU A 66 -27.06 -4.25 -8.57
CA LEU A 66 -26.47 -3.81 -7.32
C LEU A 66 -25.18 -4.60 -7.00
N VAL A 67 -25.12 -5.89 -7.33
CA VAL A 67 -23.87 -6.67 -7.30
C VAL A 67 -22.80 -6.03 -8.20
N ALA A 68 -23.15 -5.61 -9.40
CA ALA A 68 -22.20 -4.96 -10.31
C ALA A 68 -21.63 -3.65 -9.72
N ILE A 69 -22.44 -2.89 -8.98
CA ILE A 69 -21.99 -1.68 -8.29
C ILE A 69 -21.05 -2.01 -7.13
N VAL A 70 -21.37 -2.99 -6.29
CA VAL A 70 -20.47 -3.43 -5.21
C VAL A 70 -19.11 -3.86 -5.81
N ILE A 71 -19.11 -4.55 -6.95
CA ILE A 71 -17.88 -4.89 -7.68
C ILE A 71 -17.13 -3.66 -8.16
N GLN A 72 -17.82 -2.66 -8.72
CA GLN A 72 -17.18 -1.42 -9.17
C GLN A 72 -16.54 -0.67 -8.01
N VAL A 73 -17.26 -0.48 -6.90
CA VAL A 73 -16.73 0.17 -5.69
C VAL A 73 -15.52 -0.59 -5.15
N TRP A 74 -15.61 -1.93 -5.07
CA TRP A 74 -14.48 -2.76 -4.64
C TRP A 74 -13.26 -2.59 -5.54
N LYS A 75 -13.42 -2.63 -6.88
CA LYS A 75 -12.31 -2.41 -7.83
C LYS A 75 -11.67 -1.04 -7.65
N LEU A 76 -12.47 0.00 -7.48
CA LEU A 76 -11.97 1.37 -7.29
C LEU A 76 -11.13 1.51 -6.01
N VAL A 77 -11.52 0.81 -4.94
CA VAL A 77 -10.76 0.75 -3.68
C VAL A 77 -9.48 -0.05 -3.86
N ASP A 78 -9.55 -1.22 -4.53
CA ASP A 78 -8.41 -2.10 -4.77
C ASP A 78 -7.32 -1.45 -5.65
N GLU A 79 -7.72 -0.77 -6.72
CA GLU A 79 -6.81 -0.02 -7.61
C GLU A 79 -6.03 1.09 -6.87
N GLN A 80 -6.57 1.61 -5.77
CA GLN A 80 -5.92 2.60 -4.91
C GLN A 80 -5.07 1.96 -3.80
N GLY A 81 -4.92 0.64 -3.80
CA GLY A 81 -4.27 -0.11 -2.73
C GLY A 81 -5.04 -0.02 -1.41
N GLY A 82 -6.36 0.15 -1.48
CA GLY A 82 -7.26 0.18 -0.34
C GLY A 82 -7.63 -1.22 0.14
N LYS A 83 -8.56 -1.28 1.11
CA LYS A 83 -9.10 -2.51 1.68
C LYS A 83 -10.62 -2.40 1.79
N THR A 84 -11.32 -3.47 1.47
CA THR A 84 -12.79 -3.52 1.54
C THR A 84 -13.24 -4.65 2.45
N ALA A 85 -14.29 -4.39 3.23
CA ALA A 85 -15.07 -5.40 3.94
C ALA A 85 -16.54 -5.27 3.56
N ILE A 86 -17.25 -6.39 3.47
CA ILE A 86 -18.69 -6.44 3.21
C ILE A 86 -19.40 -6.78 4.51
N LEU A 87 -20.33 -5.93 4.92
CA LEU A 87 -21.20 -6.18 6.06
C LEU A 87 -22.55 -6.68 5.54
N ASN A 88 -22.92 -7.90 5.88
CA ASN A 88 -24.17 -8.52 5.43
C ASN A 88 -24.77 -9.39 6.54
N THR A 89 -26.08 -9.24 6.78
CA THR A 89 -26.86 -10.02 7.75
C THR A 89 -27.94 -10.89 7.09
N SER A 90 -28.18 -10.76 5.79
CA SER A 90 -29.19 -11.55 5.06
C SER A 90 -28.59 -12.81 4.45
N GLU A 91 -29.16 -13.97 4.78
CA GLU A 91 -28.77 -15.27 4.20
C GLU A 91 -29.00 -15.29 2.67
N MET A 92 -30.09 -14.66 2.20
CA MET A 92 -30.42 -14.58 0.78
C MET A 92 -29.38 -13.75 0.01
N VAL A 93 -28.96 -12.60 0.56
CA VAL A 93 -27.88 -11.80 -0.03
C VAL A 93 -26.56 -12.57 -0.02
N GLU A 94 -26.27 -13.30 1.05
CA GLU A 94 -25.05 -14.12 1.14
C GLU A 94 -25.03 -15.22 0.05
N GLU A 95 -26.16 -15.88 -0.19
CA GLU A 95 -26.29 -16.90 -1.22
C GLU A 95 -26.03 -16.33 -2.62
N VAL A 96 -26.60 -15.16 -2.94
CA VAL A 96 -26.35 -14.47 -4.22
C VAL A 96 -24.87 -14.13 -4.40
N LEU A 97 -24.21 -13.60 -3.35
CA LEU A 97 -22.78 -13.30 -3.38
C LEU A 97 -21.91 -14.56 -3.53
N ASN A 98 -22.34 -15.68 -2.93
CA ASN A 98 -21.67 -16.96 -3.02
C ASN A 98 -21.77 -17.57 -4.42
N ILE A 99 -22.96 -17.57 -5.03
CA ILE A 99 -23.18 -18.04 -6.41
C ILE A 99 -22.36 -17.19 -7.41
N SER A 100 -22.23 -15.89 -7.13
CA SER A 100 -21.41 -14.97 -7.93
C SER A 100 -19.91 -15.18 -7.77
N GLY A 101 -19.47 -16.07 -6.87
CA GLY A 101 -18.06 -16.39 -6.61
C GLY A 101 -17.31 -15.32 -5.79
N LEU A 102 -18.01 -14.31 -5.29
CA LEU A 102 -17.41 -13.13 -4.65
C LEU A 102 -16.87 -13.42 -3.25
N LYS A 103 -17.42 -14.43 -2.58
CA LYS A 103 -16.96 -14.91 -1.25
C LYS A 103 -15.50 -15.39 -1.24
N LYS A 104 -14.90 -15.68 -2.41
CA LYS A 104 -13.47 -16.05 -2.52
C LYS A 104 -12.53 -14.86 -2.44
N VAL A 105 -13.03 -13.66 -2.74
CA VAL A 105 -12.23 -12.44 -2.88
C VAL A 105 -12.55 -11.46 -1.75
N TRP A 106 -13.79 -11.46 -1.28
CA TRP A 106 -14.27 -10.50 -0.30
C TRP A 106 -14.30 -11.07 1.12
N PHE A 107 -13.91 -10.23 2.07
CA PHE A 107 -14.19 -10.47 3.48
C PHE A 107 -15.63 -10.07 3.77
N ILE A 108 -16.49 -11.06 4.03
CA ILE A 108 -17.92 -10.87 4.34
C ILE A 108 -18.16 -11.25 5.79
N THR A 109 -18.79 -10.37 6.56
CA THR A 109 -19.15 -10.59 7.97
C THR A 109 -20.53 -10.01 8.28
N ALA A 110 -21.16 -10.48 9.35
CA ALA A 110 -22.40 -9.92 9.89
C ALA A 110 -22.17 -8.86 10.99
N SER A 111 -20.94 -8.69 11.48
CA SER A 111 -20.59 -7.76 12.57
C SER A 111 -19.78 -6.58 12.06
N GLU A 112 -20.23 -5.36 12.39
CA GLU A 112 -19.49 -4.13 12.09
C GLU A 112 -18.13 -4.12 12.81
N GLU A 113 -18.09 -4.63 14.05
CA GLU A 113 -16.86 -4.74 14.83
C GLU A 113 -15.83 -5.65 14.16
N GLU A 114 -16.27 -6.78 13.60
CA GLU A 114 -15.39 -7.69 12.87
C GLU A 114 -14.89 -7.06 11.57
N ALA A 115 -15.76 -6.34 10.84
CA ALA A 115 -15.39 -5.62 9.62
C ALA A 115 -14.31 -4.56 9.91
N VAL A 116 -14.51 -3.76 10.96
CA VAL A 116 -13.54 -2.75 11.43
C VAL A 116 -12.24 -3.42 11.85
N ALA A 117 -12.30 -4.51 12.62
CA ALA A 117 -11.10 -5.21 13.08
C ALA A 117 -10.28 -5.76 11.91
N HIS A 118 -10.93 -6.38 10.92
CA HIS A 118 -10.28 -6.88 9.71
C HIS A 118 -9.60 -5.75 8.93
N LEU A 119 -10.30 -4.64 8.68
CA LEU A 119 -9.74 -3.50 7.96
C LEU A 119 -8.57 -2.88 8.72
N SER A 120 -8.71 -2.66 10.03
CA SER A 120 -7.65 -2.13 10.88
C SER A 120 -6.40 -3.02 10.87
N GLN A 121 -6.56 -4.34 10.90
CA GLN A 121 -5.45 -5.28 10.79
C GLN A 121 -4.79 -5.24 9.41
N ALA A 122 -5.58 -5.23 8.34
CA ALA A 122 -5.08 -5.18 6.97
C ALA A 122 -4.29 -3.88 6.71
N VAL A 123 -4.81 -2.73 7.14
CA VAL A 123 -4.10 -1.44 7.05
C VAL A 123 -2.80 -1.45 7.88
N LYS A 124 -2.83 -2.04 9.09
CA LYS A 124 -1.64 -2.17 9.94
C LYS A 124 -0.57 -3.06 9.30
N GLN A 125 -0.95 -4.20 8.74
CA GLN A 125 -0.02 -5.12 8.06
C GLN A 125 0.63 -4.44 6.86
N GLU A 126 -0.16 -3.77 6.02
CA GLU A 126 0.38 -3.05 4.86
C GLU A 126 1.37 -1.95 5.29
N ARG A 127 1.07 -1.22 6.37
CA ARG A 127 1.99 -0.22 6.93
C ARG A 127 3.30 -0.84 7.41
N ILE A 128 3.26 -2.03 8.01
CA ILE A 128 4.45 -2.76 8.47
C ILE A 128 5.29 -3.25 7.29
N GLU A 129 4.65 -3.89 6.30
CA GLU A 129 5.33 -4.39 5.10
C GLU A 129 5.96 -3.25 4.31
N ARG A 130 5.21 -2.16 4.08
CA ARG A 130 5.73 -0.95 3.46
C ARG A 130 6.93 -0.41 4.24
N ARG A 131 6.86 -0.34 5.57
CA ARG A 131 8.02 0.08 6.40
C ARG A 131 9.22 -0.84 6.18
N ARG A 132 9.03 -2.17 6.14
CA ARG A 132 10.10 -3.15 5.96
C ARG A 132 10.76 -3.03 4.58
N THR A 133 9.95 -3.09 3.52
CA THR A 133 10.40 -3.04 2.12
C THR A 133 11.23 -1.81 1.81
N PHE A 134 10.88 -0.66 2.39
CA PHE A 134 11.61 0.58 2.14
C PHE A 134 12.76 0.84 3.13
N SER A 135 12.70 0.34 4.37
CA SER A 135 13.77 0.61 5.37
C SER A 135 14.93 -0.37 5.26
N MET A 136 14.70 -1.63 4.85
CA MET A 136 15.77 -2.63 4.74
C MET A 136 16.83 -2.29 3.68
N PRO A 137 16.48 -1.86 2.45
CA PRO A 137 17.47 -1.50 1.45
C PRO A 137 18.36 -0.34 1.91
N ILE A 138 17.78 0.67 2.58
CA ILE A 138 18.55 1.80 3.10
C ILE A 138 19.52 1.36 4.18
N LEU A 139 19.07 0.51 5.12
CA LEU A 139 19.94 -0.02 6.16
C LEU A 139 21.10 -0.83 5.56
N LEU A 140 20.81 -1.70 4.58
CA LEU A 140 21.82 -2.45 3.85
C LEU A 140 22.76 -1.53 3.06
N GLY A 141 22.25 -0.44 2.49
CA GLY A 141 23.04 0.57 1.80
C GLY A 141 24.00 1.31 2.74
N ILE A 142 23.54 1.67 3.95
CA ILE A 142 24.40 2.26 4.99
C ILE A 142 25.49 1.26 5.40
N VAL A 143 25.15 -0.01 5.63
CA VAL A 143 26.13 -1.06 5.96
C VAL A 143 27.15 -1.21 4.82
N ALA A 144 26.72 -1.19 3.56
CA ALA A 144 27.61 -1.25 2.41
C ALA A 144 28.58 -0.07 2.36
N VAL A 145 28.09 1.15 2.61
CA VAL A 145 28.96 2.36 2.70
C VAL A 145 29.97 2.23 3.83
N LEU A 146 29.55 1.82 5.03
CA LEU A 146 30.45 1.64 6.17
C LEU A 146 31.53 0.57 5.89
N SER A 147 31.15 -0.54 5.25
CA SER A 147 32.09 -1.57 4.81
C SER A 147 33.08 -1.02 3.78
N ALA A 148 32.62 -0.21 2.82
CA ALA A 148 33.49 0.43 1.83
C ALA A 148 34.48 1.40 2.50
N VAL A 149 34.03 2.21 3.47
CA VAL A 149 34.90 3.10 4.25
C VAL A 149 35.94 2.30 5.03
N ALA A 150 35.55 1.21 5.69
CA ALA A 150 36.46 0.37 6.46
C ALA A 150 37.54 -0.28 5.56
N CYS A 151 37.14 -0.83 4.40
CA CYS A 151 38.09 -1.39 3.43
C CYS A 151 39.06 -0.32 2.90
N PHE A 152 38.56 0.88 2.59
CA PHE A 152 39.39 1.97 2.11
C PHE A 152 40.35 2.51 3.19
N ALA A 153 39.89 2.60 4.44
CA ALA A 153 40.73 3.00 5.56
C ALA A 153 41.85 1.98 5.80
N LEU A 154 41.53 0.69 5.78
CA LEU A 154 42.52 -0.39 5.91
C LEU A 154 43.56 -0.39 4.79
N TYR A 155 43.16 -0.01 3.57
CA TYR A 155 44.09 0.18 2.45
C TYR A 155 45.08 1.32 2.73
N ILE A 156 44.66 2.40 3.40
CA ILE A 156 45.54 3.54 3.71
C ILE A 156 46.44 3.25 4.91
N SER A 157 45.95 2.53 5.92
CA SER A 157 46.65 2.42 7.21
C SER A 157 47.74 1.36 7.27
N ASP A 158 47.99 0.57 6.21
CA ASP A 158 48.99 -0.53 6.17
C ASP A 158 48.89 -1.53 7.35
N THR A 159 47.78 -1.50 8.08
CA THR A 159 47.61 -2.20 9.37
C THR A 159 47.21 -3.66 9.23
N LEU A 160 46.88 -4.15 8.02
CA LEU A 160 46.46 -5.54 7.78
C LEU A 160 47.13 -6.10 6.52
N THR A 161 47.53 -7.37 6.57
CA THR A 161 48.17 -8.15 5.49
C THR A 161 47.22 -8.50 4.32
N LEU A 162 46.26 -7.64 3.99
CA LEU A 162 45.37 -7.82 2.86
C LEU A 162 46.08 -7.35 1.59
N ASP A 163 46.01 -8.16 0.53
CA ASP A 163 46.51 -7.75 -0.78
C ASP A 163 45.79 -6.44 -1.20
N PRO A 164 46.55 -5.37 -1.52
CA PRO A 164 45.99 -4.08 -1.94
C PRO A 164 44.93 -4.18 -3.03
N LYS A 165 45.07 -5.16 -3.95
CA LYS A 165 44.10 -5.39 -5.03
C LYS A 165 42.76 -5.92 -4.52
N ILE A 166 42.77 -6.75 -3.48
CA ILE A 166 41.56 -7.32 -2.86
C ILE A 166 40.83 -6.23 -2.08
N ALA A 167 41.56 -5.41 -1.32
CA ALA A 167 40.96 -4.30 -0.55
C ALA A 167 40.27 -3.28 -1.48
N LEU A 168 40.91 -2.97 -2.61
CA LEU A 168 40.39 -2.01 -3.57
C LEU A 168 39.20 -2.57 -4.38
N GLY A 169 39.26 -3.85 -4.76
CA GLY A 169 38.12 -4.57 -5.36
C GLY A 169 36.90 -4.60 -4.43
N ALA A 170 37.10 -4.91 -3.14
CA ALA A 170 36.02 -4.93 -2.15
C ALA A 170 35.37 -3.54 -1.97
N THR A 171 36.17 -2.47 -1.95
CA THR A 171 35.68 -1.09 -1.84
C THR A 171 34.74 -0.73 -3.00
N ILE A 172 35.12 -1.10 -4.23
CA ILE A 172 34.30 -0.86 -5.43
C ILE A 172 33.00 -1.68 -5.37
N SER A 173 33.07 -2.96 -4.98
CA SER A 173 31.88 -3.83 -4.87
C SER A 173 30.88 -3.31 -3.83
N PHE A 174 31.35 -2.93 -2.64
CA PHE A 174 30.47 -2.39 -1.60
C PHE A 174 29.90 -1.01 -1.97
N SER A 175 30.69 -0.17 -2.62
CA SER A 175 30.21 1.10 -3.18
C SER A 175 29.11 0.89 -4.23
N LEU A 176 29.27 -0.09 -5.13
CA LEU A 176 28.25 -0.40 -6.13
C LEU A 176 26.95 -0.91 -5.47
N ALA A 177 27.07 -1.76 -4.45
CA ALA A 177 25.92 -2.21 -3.67
C ALA A 177 25.22 -1.03 -2.96
N GLY A 178 25.99 -0.11 -2.37
CA GLY A 178 25.48 1.12 -1.77
C GLY A 178 24.73 2.01 -2.76
N LEU A 179 25.23 2.13 -4.00
CA LEU A 179 24.56 2.87 -5.08
C LEU A 179 23.20 2.27 -5.45
N LEU A 180 23.16 0.95 -5.71
CA LEU A 180 21.93 0.27 -6.10
C LEU A 180 20.88 0.35 -4.99
N LEU A 181 21.30 0.12 -3.74
CA LEU A 181 20.40 0.16 -2.58
C LEU A 181 19.94 1.59 -2.25
N GLY A 182 20.83 2.58 -2.34
CA GLY A 182 20.48 4.00 -2.18
C GLY A 182 19.51 4.52 -3.24
N ALA A 183 19.60 4.00 -4.47
CA ALA A 183 18.69 4.37 -5.56
C ALA A 183 17.24 3.91 -5.28
N THR A 184 17.05 2.76 -4.62
CA THR A 184 15.70 2.29 -4.25
C THR A 184 14.94 3.26 -3.33
N ALA A 185 15.68 4.02 -2.52
CA ALA A 185 15.14 5.00 -1.59
C ALA A 185 14.67 6.30 -2.26
N LEU A 186 15.09 6.58 -3.50
CA LEU A 186 14.61 7.75 -4.26
C LEU A 186 13.12 7.64 -4.61
N LYS A 187 12.60 6.41 -4.70
CA LYS A 187 11.19 6.11 -4.98
C LYS A 187 10.31 6.12 -3.73
N ASP A 188 10.88 6.20 -2.52
CA ASP A 188 10.11 6.28 -1.27
C ASP A 188 9.43 7.66 -1.14
N ARG A 189 8.20 7.69 -0.62
CA ARG A 189 7.44 8.93 -0.37
C ARG A 189 7.90 9.68 0.88
N ARG A 190 8.58 9.01 1.82
CA ARG A 190 9.03 9.63 3.08
C ARG A 190 10.24 10.53 2.82
N LYS A 191 10.07 11.84 3.01
CA LYS A 191 11.11 12.87 2.84
C LYS A 191 12.44 12.48 3.52
N ASN A 192 12.38 11.96 4.75
CA ASN A 192 13.57 11.59 5.52
C ASN A 192 14.33 10.40 4.92
N LEU A 193 13.62 9.40 4.39
CA LEU A 193 14.26 8.24 3.76
C LEU A 193 14.86 8.58 2.40
N ARG A 194 14.21 9.48 1.64
CA ARG A 194 14.78 10.00 0.39
C ARG A 194 16.11 10.71 0.66
N ILE A 195 16.14 11.59 1.67
CA ILE A 195 17.38 12.30 2.07
C ILE A 195 18.46 11.29 2.45
N LEU A 196 18.13 10.29 3.28
CA LEU A 196 19.07 9.25 3.70
C LEU A 196 19.59 8.42 2.50
N GLY A 197 18.71 8.09 1.56
CA GLY A 197 19.06 7.43 0.30
C GLY A 197 20.01 8.26 -0.56
N VAL A 198 19.76 9.56 -0.69
CA VAL A 198 20.66 10.49 -1.40
C VAL A 198 22.03 10.57 -0.73
N VAL A 199 22.09 10.58 0.60
CA VAL A 199 23.35 10.56 1.35
C VAL A 199 24.13 9.27 1.06
N VAL A 200 23.47 8.11 1.08
CA VAL A 200 24.09 6.82 0.76
C VAL A 200 24.60 6.81 -0.68
N LEU A 201 23.82 7.34 -1.64
CA LEU A 201 24.21 7.45 -3.05
C LEU A 201 25.48 8.30 -3.23
N ILE A 202 25.50 9.50 -2.66
CA ILE A 202 26.64 10.42 -2.80
C ILE A 202 27.88 9.82 -2.14
N SER A 203 27.74 9.26 -0.93
CA SER A 203 28.85 8.65 -0.21
C SER A 203 29.45 7.48 -0.99
N SER A 204 28.59 6.63 -1.56
CA SER A 204 29.02 5.53 -2.42
C SER A 204 29.74 6.05 -3.67
N LEU A 205 29.17 7.04 -4.37
CA LEU A 205 29.79 7.60 -5.58
C LEU A 205 31.20 8.14 -5.31
N VAL A 206 31.38 8.85 -4.19
CA VAL A 206 32.69 9.39 -3.78
C VAL A 206 33.69 8.27 -3.48
N LEU A 207 33.28 7.27 -2.69
CA LEU A 207 34.15 6.15 -2.30
C LEU A 207 34.54 5.27 -3.49
N GLY A 208 33.57 4.93 -4.36
CA GLY A 208 33.83 4.18 -5.58
C GLY A 208 34.74 4.94 -6.55
N GLY A 209 34.54 6.25 -6.68
CA GLY A 209 35.40 7.11 -7.51
C GLY A 209 36.85 7.18 -7.00
N LEU A 210 37.05 7.33 -5.70
CA LEU A 210 38.38 7.30 -5.07
C LEU A 210 39.06 5.93 -5.23
N GLY A 211 38.31 4.85 -5.08
CA GLY A 211 38.80 3.49 -5.34
C GLY A 211 39.26 3.30 -6.78
N LEU A 212 38.44 3.68 -7.76
CA LEU A 212 38.78 3.59 -9.18
C LEU A 212 39.99 4.45 -9.56
N PHE A 213 40.08 5.68 -9.05
CA PHE A 213 41.22 6.57 -9.31
C PHE A 213 42.56 5.97 -8.81
N LYS A 214 42.52 5.17 -7.74
CA LYS A 214 43.70 4.48 -7.19
C LYS A 214 44.02 3.16 -7.91
N LEU A 215 43.13 2.65 -8.75
CA LEU A 215 43.34 1.44 -9.55
C LEU A 215 44.04 1.71 -10.89
N ILE A 216 43.86 2.91 -11.44
CA ILE A 216 44.46 3.41 -12.70
C ILE A 216 45.85 3.97 -12.41
#